data_AF-A0AAV2IEE1-F1
#
_entry.id   AF-A0AAV2IEE1-F1
#
_cell.length_a   1.000
_cell.length_b   1.000
_cell.length_c   1.000
_cell.angle_alpha   90.00
_cell.angle_beta   90.00
_cell.angle_gamma   90.00
#
_symmetry.space_group_name_H-M   'P 1'
#
loop_
_entity.id
_entity.type
_entity.pdbx_description
1 polymer ?
#
loop_
_entity_poly.entity_id
_entity_poly.type
_entity_poly.pdbx_seq_one_letter_code
_entity_poly.pdbx_strand_id
1 'polypeptide(L)'
;MLIDGAMCLAVLVAVLDKMVQGTILCSTCESDVRKNCESQPPEPQPCPGGGTGVVEACAIVRISNKRTGELNKFIRSCSNSNISGCFDSVPGFITCADICRTDGCNMAHSLHMPVKASYYFPVLLTVLKMRFGHG
;
A
#
# COMPACT_ATOMS: atom_id res chain seq x y z
N MET A 1 25.51 -8.09 -45.51
CA MET A 1 24.51 -8.64 -44.57
C MET A 1 25.23 -8.86 -43.25
N LEU A 2 25.31 -7.86 -42.36
CA LEU A 2 24.30 -7.56 -41.33
C LEU A 2 23.88 -8.85 -40.63
N ILE A 3 24.59 -9.30 -39.56
CA ILE A 3 24.04 -9.65 -38.22
C ILE A 3 25.20 -9.79 -37.20
N ASP A 4 25.93 -8.73 -36.84
CA ASP A 4 26.95 -8.78 -35.75
C ASP A 4 26.74 -7.71 -34.66
N GLY A 5 25.56 -7.07 -34.65
CA GLY A 5 25.21 -6.02 -33.67
C GLY A 5 24.17 -6.46 -32.62
N ALA A 6 23.50 -7.60 -32.82
CA ALA A 6 22.35 -8.00 -32.00
C ALA A 6 22.73 -8.70 -30.70
N MET A 7 23.89 -9.39 -30.64
CA MET A 7 24.28 -10.16 -29.46
C MET A 7 24.82 -9.29 -28.32
N CYS A 8 25.43 -8.13 -28.60
CA CYS A 8 25.84 -7.20 -27.54
C CYS A 8 24.66 -6.49 -26.87
N LEU A 9 23.56 -6.25 -27.60
CA LEU A 9 22.40 -5.52 -27.07
C LEU A 9 21.60 -6.36 -26.06
N ALA A 10 21.44 -7.67 -26.31
CA ALA A 10 20.66 -8.56 -25.46
C ALA A 10 21.29 -8.75 -24.07
N VAL A 11 22.62 -8.76 -23.98
CA VAL A 11 23.34 -8.88 -22.71
C VAL A 11 23.22 -7.59 -21.88
N LEU A 12 23.20 -6.42 -22.51
CA LEU A 12 23.03 -5.15 -21.80
C LEU A 12 21.62 -5.01 -21.18
N VAL A 13 20.58 -5.48 -21.88
CA VAL A 13 19.20 -5.48 -21.36
C VAL A 13 19.03 -6.47 -20.21
N ALA A 14 19.67 -7.65 -20.27
CA ALA A 14 19.60 -8.63 -19.18
C ALA A 14 20.30 -8.17 -17.88
N VAL A 15 21.32 -7.31 -17.99
CA VAL A 15 21.99 -6.71 -16.81
C VAL A 15 21.13 -5.59 -16.20
N LEU A 16 20.37 -4.84 -17.01
CA LEU A 16 19.42 -3.84 -16.50
C LEU A 16 18.19 -4.49 -15.82
N ASP A 17 17.72 -5.64 -16.31
CA ASP A 17 16.58 -6.35 -15.72
C ASP A 17 16.90 -6.92 -14.32
N LYS A 18 18.17 -7.30 -14.08
CA LYS A 18 18.61 -7.85 -12.80
C LYS A 18 18.88 -6.83 -11.68
N MET A 19 18.76 -5.52 -11.93
CA MET A 19 18.81 -4.51 -10.86
C MET A 19 17.44 -4.18 -10.25
N VAL A 20 16.35 -4.79 -10.75
CA VAL A 20 14.99 -4.66 -10.19
C VAL A 20 14.64 -5.89 -9.33
N GLN A 21 15.61 -6.41 -8.59
CA GLN A 21 15.34 -7.42 -7.57
C GLN A 21 15.29 -6.74 -6.19
N GLY A 22 14.08 -6.41 -5.72
CA GLY A 22 13.84 -6.30 -4.27
C GLY A 22 13.57 -4.93 -3.67
N THR A 23 12.88 -4.00 -4.36
CA THR A 23 12.38 -2.79 -3.68
C THR A 23 10.90 -2.61 -3.95
N ILE A 24 10.11 -2.78 -2.89
CA ILE A 24 8.69 -2.42 -2.85
C ILE A 24 8.51 -0.95 -3.27
N LEU A 25 7.37 -0.64 -3.89
CA LEU A 25 6.97 0.73 -4.20
C LEU A 25 6.22 1.34 -3.02
N CYS A 26 6.69 2.46 -2.49
CA CYS A 26 6.02 3.16 -1.38
C CYS A 26 5.77 4.62 -1.72
N SER A 27 4.65 5.14 -1.23
CA SER A 27 4.45 6.59 -1.21
C SER A 27 5.31 7.20 -0.10
N THR A 28 5.99 8.31 -0.40
CA THR A 28 6.85 9.02 0.56
C THR A 28 6.45 10.48 0.65
N CYS A 29 6.00 10.93 1.83
CA CYS A 29 5.67 12.32 2.10
C CYS A 29 5.59 12.61 3.60
N GLU A 30 5.66 13.89 3.96
CA GLU A 30 5.45 14.38 5.32
C GLU A 30 4.45 15.54 5.30
N SER A 31 3.58 15.62 6.30
CA SER A 31 2.49 16.62 6.36
C SER A 31 2.97 18.06 6.55
N ASP A 32 4.16 18.26 7.08
CA ASP A 32 4.81 19.56 7.24
C ASP A 32 5.32 20.13 5.90
N VAL A 33 5.81 19.26 5.02
CA VAL A 33 6.25 19.64 3.66
C VAL A 33 5.06 19.66 2.68
N ARG A 34 4.17 18.67 2.77
CA ARG A 34 3.01 18.51 1.89
C ARG A 34 1.75 18.31 2.73
N LYS A 35 0.99 19.40 2.92
CA LYS A 35 -0.25 19.42 3.74
C LYS A 35 -1.24 18.30 3.41
N ASN A 36 -1.29 17.87 2.16
CA ASN A 36 -2.21 16.80 1.71
C ASN A 36 -1.58 15.40 1.72
N CYS A 37 -0.47 15.17 2.44
CA CYS A 37 0.18 13.85 2.51
C CYS A 37 -0.77 12.74 3.01
N GLU A 38 -1.70 13.08 3.90
CA GLU A 38 -2.68 12.13 4.42
C GLU A 38 -3.70 11.70 3.36
N SER A 39 -4.31 12.68 2.68
CA SER A 39 -5.44 12.49 1.76
C SER A 39 -5.04 12.29 0.30
N GLN A 40 -3.97 12.91 -0.15
CA GLN A 40 -3.44 12.89 -1.52
C GLN A 40 -1.92 12.68 -1.51
N PRO A 41 -1.46 11.51 -1.04
CA PRO A 41 -0.06 11.16 -1.08
C PRO A 41 0.45 11.08 -2.53
N PRO A 42 1.75 11.32 -2.77
CA PRO A 42 2.34 11.15 -4.08
C PRO A 42 2.27 9.70 -4.55
N GLU A 43 2.42 9.49 -5.85
CA GLU A 43 2.49 8.15 -6.43
C GLU A 43 3.65 7.34 -5.80
N PRO A 44 3.47 6.02 -5.58
CA PRO A 44 4.53 5.17 -5.04
C PRO A 44 5.75 5.18 -5.94
N GLN A 45 6.92 5.31 -5.33
CA GLN A 45 8.21 5.23 -6.01
C GLN A 45 9.02 4.06 -5.45
N PRO A 46 9.98 3.52 -6.22
CA PRO A 46 10.90 2.52 -5.70
C PRO A 46 11.59 3.03 -4.44
N CYS A 47 11.54 2.23 -3.38
CA CYS A 47 12.28 2.59 -2.17
C CYS A 47 13.78 2.68 -2.48
N PRO A 48 14.46 3.79 -2.15
CA PRO A 48 15.90 3.87 -2.34
C PRO A 48 16.54 2.77 -1.48
N GLY A 49 17.29 1.87 -2.11
CA GLY A 49 18.08 0.86 -1.42
C GLY A 49 19.14 1.55 -0.57
N GLY A 50 18.82 1.85 0.69
CA GLY A 50 19.81 2.27 1.66
C GLY A 50 20.82 1.15 1.78
N GLY A 51 22.12 1.44 1.67
CA GLY A 51 23.22 0.48 1.49
C GLY A 51 23.45 -0.56 2.60
N THR A 52 22.43 -0.86 3.41
CA THR A 52 22.45 -1.78 4.55
C THR A 52 21.36 -2.85 4.51
N GLY A 53 20.50 -2.91 3.47
CA GLY A 53 19.52 -4.00 3.34
C GLY A 53 18.39 -3.78 2.34
N VAL A 54 17.68 -4.87 2.03
CA VAL A 54 16.47 -4.87 1.18
C VAL A 54 15.35 -4.16 1.94
N VAL A 55 14.79 -3.11 1.34
CA VAL A 55 13.62 -2.42 1.88
C VAL A 55 12.38 -3.11 1.33
N GLU A 56 11.64 -3.77 2.22
CA GLU A 56 10.53 -4.66 1.87
C GLU A 56 9.17 -4.21 2.44
N ALA A 57 9.11 -3.03 3.07
CA ALA A 57 7.87 -2.53 3.65
C ALA A 57 7.68 -1.03 3.42
N CYS A 58 6.42 -0.62 3.47
CA CYS A 58 5.99 0.76 3.57
C CYS A 58 5.46 1.04 4.98
N ALA A 59 5.58 2.28 5.43
CA ALA A 59 5.08 2.77 6.71
C ALA A 59 4.12 3.94 6.54
N ILE A 60 3.14 4.00 7.44
CA ILE A 60 2.31 5.17 7.75
C ILE A 60 2.54 5.50 9.22
N VAL A 61 3.05 6.70 9.51
CA VAL A 61 3.32 7.15 10.89
C VAL A 61 2.45 8.36 11.21
N ARG A 62 1.75 8.27 12.34
CA ARG A 62 0.91 9.34 12.91
C ARG A 62 1.47 9.74 14.26
N ILE A 63 1.76 11.01 14.44
CA ILE A 63 2.22 11.58 15.70
C ILE A 63 1.10 12.50 16.18
N SER A 64 0.48 12.15 17.31
CA SER A 64 -0.65 12.90 17.88
C SER A 64 -0.34 13.37 19.30
N ASN A 65 -0.90 14.50 19.70
CA ASN A 65 -0.85 14.97 21.07
C ASN A 65 -1.65 14.02 21.98
N LYS A 66 -1.05 13.52 23.06
CA LYS A 66 -1.70 12.55 23.96
C LYS A 66 -2.93 13.11 24.66
N ARG A 67 -2.92 14.41 24.97
CA ARG A 67 -3.96 15.07 25.76
C ARG A 67 -5.13 15.50 24.88
N THR A 68 -4.85 16.11 23.72
CA THR A 68 -5.90 16.64 22.85
C THR A 68 -6.35 15.63 21.79
N GLY A 69 -5.54 14.62 21.49
CA GLY A 69 -5.76 13.69 20.39
C GLY A 69 -5.47 14.30 19.01
N GLU A 70 -5.10 15.57 18.95
CA GLU A 70 -4.86 16.28 17.69
C GLU A 70 -3.63 15.72 16.98
N LEU A 71 -3.79 15.49 15.67
CA LEU A 71 -2.70 15.05 14.81
C LEU A 71 -1.68 16.19 14.65
N ASN A 72 -0.46 15.94 15.08
CA ASN A 72 0.65 16.89 14.99
C ASN A 72 1.47 16.67 13.71
N LYS A 73 1.73 15.41 13.34
CA LYS A 73 2.50 15.07 12.14
C LYS A 73 2.05 13.75 11.53
N PHE A 74 2.05 13.68 10.20
CA PHE A 74 1.73 12.50 9.42
C PHE A 74 2.83 12.24 8.40
N ILE A 75 3.30 11.00 8.32
CA ILE A 75 4.44 10.61 7.49
C ILE A 75 4.09 9.32 6.75
N ARG A 76 4.42 9.25 5.47
CA ARG A 76 4.47 8.02 4.67
C ARG A 76 5.91 7.83 4.22
N SER A 77 6.43 6.62 4.34
CA SER A 77 7.82 6.35 3.98
C SER A 77 8.06 4.86 3.69
N CYS A 78 9.22 4.59 3.13
CA CYS A 78 9.83 3.27 3.07
C CYS A 78 10.28 2.82 4.46
N SER A 79 10.17 1.52 4.76
CA SER A 79 10.56 0.95 6.05
C SER A 79 11.19 -0.43 5.92
N ASN A 80 12.11 -0.73 6.83
CA ASN A 80 12.66 -2.06 7.07
C ASN A 80 12.09 -2.69 8.37
N SER A 81 11.17 -2.00 9.04
CA SER A 81 10.52 -2.49 10.24
C SER A 81 9.41 -3.49 9.89
N ASN A 82 9.08 -4.34 10.85
CA ASN A 82 8.00 -5.32 10.77
C ASN A 82 6.95 -5.12 11.87
N ILE A 83 7.04 -4.01 12.61
CA ILE A 83 6.26 -3.79 13.82
C ILE A 83 5.31 -2.61 13.61
N SER A 84 4.01 -2.91 13.58
CA SER A 84 2.94 -1.92 13.72
C SER A 84 2.61 -1.73 15.20
N GLY A 85 2.17 -0.53 15.58
CA GLY A 85 1.74 -0.24 16.94
C GLY A 85 1.89 1.23 17.32
N CYS A 86 1.38 1.56 18.51
CA CYS A 86 1.51 2.89 19.10
C CYS A 86 2.48 2.86 20.27
N PHE A 87 3.38 3.84 20.32
CA PHE A 87 4.40 3.96 21.34
C PHE A 87 4.63 5.42 21.72
N ASP A 88 5.15 5.59 22.94
CA ASP A 88 5.45 6.88 23.53
C ASP A 88 6.87 7.30 23.14
N SER A 89 7.02 7.84 21.93
CA SER A 89 8.31 8.24 21.39
C SER A 89 8.83 9.56 21.97
N VAL A 90 7.91 10.49 22.29
CA VAL A 90 8.23 11.86 22.74
C VAL A 90 7.29 12.24 23.89
N PRO A 91 7.77 12.91 24.96
CA PRO A 91 6.91 13.39 26.03
C PRO A 91 5.73 14.24 25.51
N GLY A 92 4.51 13.87 25.91
CA GLY A 92 3.28 14.55 25.48
C GLY A 92 2.70 14.08 24.14
N PHE A 93 3.40 13.22 23.40
CA PHE A 93 2.94 12.71 22.09
C PHE A 93 2.89 11.18 22.06
N ILE A 94 1.96 10.65 21.27
CA ILE A 94 1.86 9.24 20.94
C ILE A 94 2.20 9.09 19.45
N THR A 95 3.06 8.14 19.12
CA THR A 95 3.43 7.82 17.74
C THR A 95 2.87 6.45 17.38
N CYS A 96 2.01 6.40 16.38
CA CYS A 96 1.44 5.17 15.86
C CYS A 96 2.01 4.90 14.47
N ALA A 97 2.59 3.72 14.28
CA ALA A 97 3.10 3.25 13.00
C ALA A 97 2.25 2.08 12.50
N ASP A 98 1.90 2.11 11.22
CA ASP A 98 1.30 1.00 10.49
C ASP A 98 2.23 0.58 9.34
N ILE A 99 2.58 -0.70 9.31
CA ILE A 99 3.56 -1.29 8.40
C ILE A 99 2.86 -2.28 7.47
N CYS A 100 3.13 -2.17 6.17
CA CYS A 100 2.57 -3.03 5.14
C CYS A 100 3.62 -3.41 4.08
N ARG A 101 3.47 -4.57 3.41
CA ARG A 101 4.52 -5.15 2.53
C ARG A 101 4.09 -5.37 1.08
N THR A 102 3.07 -4.66 0.62
CA THR A 102 2.64 -4.72 -0.79
C THR A 102 2.83 -3.35 -1.45
N ASP A 103 3.16 -3.34 -2.73
CA ASP A 103 3.35 -2.10 -3.48
C ASP A 103 2.18 -1.13 -3.30
N GLY A 104 2.50 0.12 -2.96
CA GLY A 104 1.51 1.18 -2.77
C GLY A 104 0.55 0.96 -1.60
N CYS A 105 0.79 0.01 -0.70
CA CYS A 105 -0.09 -0.25 0.44
C CYS A 105 -0.27 0.95 1.35
N ASN A 106 0.74 1.83 1.39
CA ASN A 106 0.69 3.09 2.13
C ASN A 106 0.21 4.26 1.27
N MET A 107 -0.57 4.05 0.21
CA MET A 107 -1.29 5.14 -0.46
C MET A 107 -2.52 5.58 0.37
N ALA A 108 -3.23 6.62 -0.09
CA ALA A 108 -4.57 6.87 0.41
C ALA A 108 -5.43 5.69 -0.04
N HIS A 109 -6.18 5.08 0.88
CA HIS A 109 -7.16 4.06 0.52
C HIS A 109 -8.13 4.70 -0.48
N SER A 110 -7.99 4.36 -1.76
CA SER A 110 -9.08 4.57 -2.70
C SER A 110 -10.23 3.70 -2.21
N LEU A 111 -11.39 4.30 -1.94
CA LEU A 111 -12.61 3.58 -1.54
C LEU A 111 -13.10 2.57 -2.61
N HIS A 112 -12.36 2.40 -3.71
CA HIS A 112 -12.50 1.29 -4.65
C HIS A 112 -11.81 0.02 -4.11
N MET A 113 -12.28 -0.52 -2.99
CA MET A 113 -12.30 -1.97 -2.93
C MET A 113 -13.38 -2.43 -3.91
N PRO A 114 -13.12 -3.33 -4.87
CA PRO A 114 -14.20 -4.13 -5.40
C PRO A 114 -14.74 -4.88 -4.20
N VAL A 115 -15.86 -4.40 -3.66
CA VAL A 115 -16.74 -5.21 -2.84
C VAL A 115 -16.95 -6.44 -3.70
N LYS A 116 -16.30 -7.55 -3.35
CA LYS A 116 -16.79 -8.86 -3.73
C LYS A 116 -18.14 -8.94 -3.02
N ALA A 117 -19.15 -8.35 -3.66
CA ALA A 117 -20.51 -8.69 -3.45
C ALA A 117 -20.55 -10.14 -3.88
N SER A 118 -20.30 -11.04 -2.93
CA SER A 118 -20.69 -12.42 -3.06
C SER A 118 -22.19 -12.37 -3.25
N TYR A 119 -22.60 -12.30 -4.51
CA TYR A 119 -23.92 -12.62 -5.02
C TYR A 119 -24.19 -14.08 -4.66
N TYR A 120 -24.53 -14.33 -3.40
CA TYR A 120 -25.32 -15.50 -3.00
C TYR A 120 -26.78 -15.08 -2.91
N PHE A 121 -27.33 -14.72 -4.07
CA PHE A 121 -28.73 -15.00 -4.39
C PHE A 121 -28.67 -15.70 -5.75
N PRO A 122 -28.88 -17.04 -5.76
CA PRO A 122 -30.26 -17.48 -5.93
C PRO A 122 -30.56 -18.82 -5.23
N VAL A 123 -31.49 -18.81 -4.28
CA VAL A 123 -32.44 -19.94 -4.14
C VAL A 123 -33.82 -19.30 -4.09
N LEU A 124 -34.33 -18.97 -5.27
CA LEU A 124 -35.34 -19.78 -5.92
C LEU A 124 -36.65 -19.78 -5.10
N LEU A 125 -37.35 -18.67 -5.29
CA LEU A 125 -38.78 -18.51 -5.14
C LEU A 125 -39.49 -19.59 -5.98
N THR A 126 -39.67 -20.80 -5.45
CA THR A 126 -40.46 -21.85 -6.14
C THR A 126 -41.16 -22.80 -5.18
N VAL A 127 -42.00 -22.30 -4.27
CA VAL A 127 -43.19 -23.06 -3.80
C VAL A 127 -44.33 -22.07 -3.50
N LEU A 128 -44.79 -21.34 -4.52
CA LEU A 128 -46.04 -20.58 -4.43
C LEU A 128 -46.77 -20.63 -5.78
N LYS A 129 -46.88 -21.84 -6.36
CA LYS A 129 -47.76 -22.09 -7.50
C LYS A 129 -48.12 -23.57 -7.73
N MET A 130 -48.61 -24.25 -6.70
CA MET A 130 -49.49 -25.43 -6.79
C MET A 130 -50.23 -25.45 -5.44
N ARG A 131 -51.55 -25.28 -5.27
CA ARG A 131 -52.70 -25.51 -6.11
C ARG A 131 -53.82 -24.53 -5.67
N PHE A 132 -54.29 -23.69 -6.59
CA PHE A 132 -55.73 -23.45 -6.68
C PHE A 132 -56.26 -24.58 -7.56
N GLY A 133 -57.29 -25.30 -7.10
CA GLY A 133 -57.99 -26.25 -7.96
C GLY A 133 -58.81 -27.31 -7.23
N HIS A 134 -60.10 -27.03 -7.13
CA HIS A 134 -61.24 -27.96 -7.16
C HIS A 134 -61.46 -28.94 -6.01
N GLY A 135 -62.65 -28.85 -5.42
CA GLY A 135 -63.28 -29.88 -4.60
C GLY A 135 -64.09 -29.29 -3.47
#